data_AF-A0A7C5GDQ9-F1
#
_entry.id   AF-A0A7C5GDQ9-F1
#
_cell.length_a   1.000
_cell.length_b   1.000
_cell.length_c   1.000
_cell.angle_alpha   90.00
_cell.angle_beta   90.00
_cell.angle_gamma   90.00
#
_symmetry.space_group_name_H-M   'P 1'
#
loop_
_entity.id
_entity.type
_entity.pdbx_description
1 polymer ?
#
loop_
_entity_poly.entity_id
_entity_poly.type
_entity_poly.pdbx_seq_one_letter_code
_entity_poly.pdbx_strand_id
1 'polypeptide(L)'
;MLSRIWLGFFFASGLAALWQWLGRGDAGVFARITQSLYDMAGLAVEISIGLIGLLCLWMGLFRIAERSGLVSVLARLLTPLFRRLMPEVPPGHPALGSVTMNLAANVLGLDNAATPMGLQAMRDLQRLNPDPKTATDAQILFLVLNTSSVTLIPVTVFLFRAQQGSSDPTAVFLPILIATSASTVAGLLAVGWAQRLRLWDPVVLAYFMVFAALAAALGTWLGGLPPEDLAARSSLLGNLLVFAAVLGFLAAGALRGLDT
;
A
#
# COMPACT_ATOMS: atom_id res chain seq x y z
N MET A 1 13.79 12.47 -12.53
CA MET A 1 13.49 13.03 -11.18
C MET A 1 14.23 12.28 -10.09
N LEU A 2 14.20 10.94 -10.05
CA LEU A 2 14.92 10.13 -9.05
C LEU A 2 16.43 10.43 -8.98
N SER A 3 17.10 10.53 -10.13
CA SER A 3 18.53 10.90 -10.18
C SER A 3 18.83 12.26 -9.54
N ARG A 4 17.93 13.23 -9.69
CA ARG A 4 18.07 14.57 -9.08
C ARG A 4 17.83 14.53 -7.56
N ILE A 5 16.86 13.75 -7.10
CA ILE A 5 16.58 13.56 -5.66
C ILE A 5 17.76 12.85 -4.99
N TRP A 6 18.24 11.76 -5.59
CA TRP A 6 19.37 11.00 -5.08
C TRP A 6 20.63 11.87 -5.01
N LEU A 7 20.94 12.57 -6.10
CA LEU A 7 22.03 13.55 -6.12
C LEU A 7 21.83 14.62 -5.04
N GLY A 8 20.61 15.13 -4.87
CA GLY A 8 20.25 16.04 -3.79
C GLY A 8 20.59 15.53 -2.39
N PHE A 9 20.28 14.26 -2.08
CA PHE A 9 20.64 13.66 -0.79
C PHE A 9 22.15 13.57 -0.58
N PHE A 10 22.92 13.20 -1.61
CA PHE A 10 24.38 13.15 -1.52
C PHE A 10 25.00 14.53 -1.33
N PHE A 11 24.54 15.54 -2.07
CA PHE A 11 25.02 16.91 -1.89
C PHE A 11 24.62 17.49 -0.54
N ALA A 12 23.38 17.27 -0.08
CA ALA A 12 22.95 17.70 1.25
C ALA A 12 23.79 17.05 2.36
N SER A 13 24.05 15.74 2.25
CA SER A 13 24.95 15.01 3.17
C SER A 13 26.38 15.58 3.12
N GLY A 14 26.92 15.85 1.93
CA GLY A 14 28.24 16.45 1.75
C GLY A 14 28.36 17.85 2.35
N LEU A 15 27.35 18.71 2.15
CA LEU A 15 27.29 20.04 2.77
C LEU A 15 27.20 19.95 4.29
N ALA A 16 26.39 19.03 4.82
CA ALA A 16 26.29 18.78 6.26
C ALA A 16 27.61 18.24 6.85
N ALA A 17 28.35 17.42 6.09
CA ALA A 17 29.66 16.91 6.48
C ALA A 17 30.71 18.03 6.49
N LEU A 18 30.72 18.89 5.45
CA LEU A 18 31.60 20.06 5.39
C LEU A 18 31.35 21.02 6.56
N TRP A 19 30.09 21.26 6.90
CA TRP A 19 29.75 22.10 8.06
C TRP A 19 30.19 21.47 9.39
N GLN A 20 30.04 20.15 9.57
CA GLN A 20 30.54 19.47 10.78
C GLN A 20 32.06 19.49 10.87
N TRP A 21 32.75 19.29 9.75
CA TRP A 21 34.20 19.34 9.72
C TRP A 21 34.74 20.76 9.95
N LEU A 22 34.32 21.74 9.14
CA LEU A 22 34.86 23.11 9.17
C LEU A 22 34.25 23.96 10.29
N GLY A 23 32.97 23.76 10.62
CA GLY A 23 32.25 24.55 11.62
C GLY A 23 32.28 23.97 13.03
N ARG A 24 32.45 22.66 13.19
CA ARG A 24 32.54 21.98 14.50
C ARG A 24 33.85 21.24 14.77
N GLY A 25 34.77 21.23 13.80
CA GLY A 25 36.08 20.57 13.95
C GLY A 25 36.05 19.04 13.85
N ASP A 26 34.93 18.43 13.43
CA ASP A 26 34.78 16.97 13.37
C ASP A 26 35.31 16.41 12.06
N ALA A 27 36.63 16.20 11.98
CA ALA A 27 37.27 15.58 10.83
C ALA A 27 36.86 14.11 10.60
N GLY A 28 36.32 13.43 11.64
CA GLY A 28 35.88 12.04 11.55
C GLY A 28 34.58 11.86 10.77
N VAL A 29 33.85 12.95 10.45
CA VAL A 29 32.55 12.88 9.76
C VAL A 29 32.63 12.19 8.40
N PHE A 30 33.68 12.43 7.61
CA PHE A 30 33.84 11.81 6.29
C PHE A 30 34.12 10.32 6.39
N ALA A 31 34.89 9.89 7.39
CA ALA A 31 35.13 8.47 7.64
C ALA A 31 33.84 7.76 8.03
N ARG A 32 33.02 8.35 8.91
CA ARG A 32 31.72 7.79 9.31
C ARG A 32 30.74 7.69 8.14
N ILE A 33 30.63 8.75 7.32
CA ILE A 33 29.76 8.72 6.13
C ILE A 33 30.21 7.64 5.14
N THR A 34 31.52 7.54 4.89
CA THR A 34 32.07 6.52 3.99
C THR A 34 31.80 5.11 4.52
N GLN A 35 32.00 4.88 5.82
CA GLN A 35 31.68 3.60 6.46
C GLN A 35 30.18 3.28 6.35
N SER A 36 29.31 4.25 6.60
CA SER A 36 27.85 4.07 6.44
C SER A 36 27.44 3.67 5.02
N LEU A 37 28.16 4.12 3.97
CA LEU A 37 27.89 3.66 2.61
C LEU A 37 28.15 2.16 2.46
N TYR A 38 29.25 1.65 3.02
CA TYR A 38 29.58 0.22 2.99
C TYR A 38 28.61 -0.59 3.85
N ASP A 39 28.31 -0.13 5.06
CA ASP A 39 27.39 -0.80 5.97
C ASP A 39 25.98 -0.93 5.36
N MET A 40 25.47 0.15 4.74
CA MET A 40 24.16 0.14 4.07
C MET A 40 24.16 -0.74 2.82
N ALA A 41 25.28 -0.82 2.09
CA ALA A 41 25.42 -1.75 0.97
C ALA A 41 25.38 -3.22 1.45
N GLY A 42 26.04 -3.54 2.56
CA GLY A 42 25.98 -4.86 3.19
C GLY A 42 24.57 -5.21 3.68
N LEU A 43 23.93 -4.30 4.40
CA LEU A 43 22.56 -4.45 4.88
C LEU A 43 21.57 -4.71 3.74
N ALA A 44 21.73 -4.02 2.59
CA ALA A 44 20.88 -4.24 1.43
C ALA A 44 20.98 -5.68 0.89
N VAL A 45 22.17 -6.28 0.88
CA VAL A 45 22.39 -7.67 0.47
C VAL A 45 21.77 -8.64 1.48
N GLU A 46 21.98 -8.41 2.77
CA GLU A 46 21.42 -9.24 3.84
C GLU A 46 19.89 -9.28 3.78
N ILE A 47 19.26 -8.11 3.67
CA ILE A 47 17.81 -7.98 3.48
C ILE A 47 17.40 -8.74 2.21
N SER A 48 18.07 -8.49 1.08
CA SER A 48 17.70 -9.11 -0.20
C SER A 48 17.71 -10.64 -0.11
N ILE A 49 18.75 -11.25 0.46
CA ILE A 49 18.85 -12.71 0.63
C ILE A 49 17.75 -13.22 1.55
N GLY A 50 17.54 -12.56 2.69
CA GLY A 50 16.50 -12.95 3.65
C GLY A 50 15.08 -12.87 3.08
N LEU A 51 14.84 -12.00 2.08
CA LEU A 51 13.52 -11.83 1.47
C LEU A 51 13.19 -12.91 0.42
N ILE A 52 14.19 -13.54 -0.23
CA ILE A 52 13.95 -14.40 -1.41
C ILE A 52 12.94 -15.51 -1.13
N GLY A 53 13.18 -16.35 -0.13
CA GLY A 53 12.33 -17.53 0.13
C GLY A 53 10.90 -17.15 0.50
N LEU A 54 10.75 -16.11 1.32
CA LEU A 54 9.45 -15.66 1.77
C LEU A 54 8.67 -14.94 0.65
N LEU A 55 9.33 -14.08 -0.13
CA LEU A 55 8.71 -13.46 -1.30
C LEU A 55 8.30 -14.51 -2.32
N CYS A 56 9.08 -15.57 -2.54
CA CYS A 56 8.68 -16.69 -3.40
C CYS A 56 7.38 -17.35 -2.93
N LEU A 57 7.25 -17.64 -1.62
CA LEU A 57 6.03 -18.20 -1.04
C LEU A 57 4.82 -17.28 -1.28
N TRP A 58 4.95 -16.00 -0.91
CA TRP A 58 3.85 -15.06 -1.01
C TRP A 58 3.48 -14.73 -2.45
N MET A 59 4.45 -14.62 -3.35
CA MET A 59 4.21 -14.47 -4.78
C MET A 59 3.43 -15.65 -5.35
N GLY A 60 3.74 -16.88 -4.91
CA GLY A 60 2.96 -18.07 -5.27
C GLY A 60 1.50 -17.97 -4.82
N LEU A 61 1.28 -17.70 -3.54
CA LEU A 61 -0.06 -17.54 -2.95
C LEU A 61 -0.87 -16.41 -3.60
N PHE A 62 -0.25 -15.26 -3.83
CA PHE A 62 -0.86 -14.12 -4.51
C PHE A 62 -1.21 -14.44 -5.96
N ARG A 63 -0.40 -15.24 -6.65
CA ARG A 63 -0.73 -15.73 -7.99
C ARG A 63 -1.95 -16.64 -7.99
N ILE A 64 -2.15 -17.45 -6.95
CA ILE A 64 -3.37 -18.25 -6.77
C ILE A 64 -4.58 -17.33 -6.52
N ALA A 65 -4.44 -16.31 -5.66
CA ALA A 65 -5.49 -15.33 -5.39
C ALA A 65 -5.93 -14.56 -6.66
N GLU A 66 -4.96 -14.18 -7.49
CA GLU A 66 -5.21 -13.54 -8.78
C GLU A 66 -5.94 -14.50 -9.74
N ARG A 67 -5.39 -15.70 -9.96
CA ARG A 67 -5.94 -16.69 -10.91
C ARG A 67 -7.28 -17.28 -10.49
N SER A 68 -7.57 -17.36 -9.19
CA SER A 68 -8.87 -17.81 -8.68
C SER A 68 -9.99 -16.79 -8.91
N GLY A 69 -9.64 -15.57 -9.34
CA GLY A 69 -10.58 -14.47 -9.61
C GLY A 69 -11.00 -13.72 -8.35
N LEU A 70 -10.32 -13.91 -7.22
CA LEU A 70 -10.62 -13.21 -5.96
C LEU A 70 -10.44 -11.70 -6.12
N VAL A 71 -9.35 -11.28 -6.78
CA VAL A 71 -9.11 -9.88 -7.13
C VAL A 71 -10.25 -9.33 -7.99
N SER A 72 -10.75 -10.11 -8.95
CA SER A 72 -11.88 -9.73 -9.81
C SER A 72 -13.22 -9.61 -9.06
N VAL A 73 -13.41 -10.37 -7.97
CA VAL A 73 -14.58 -10.20 -7.09
C VAL A 73 -14.49 -8.87 -6.35
N LEU A 74 -13.34 -8.56 -5.76
CA LEU A 74 -13.13 -7.28 -5.07
C LEU A 74 -13.20 -6.08 -6.01
N ALA A 75 -12.63 -6.19 -7.21
CA ALA A 75 -12.72 -5.13 -8.21
C ALA A 75 -14.18 -4.83 -8.59
N ARG A 76 -15.01 -5.87 -8.74
CA ARG A 76 -16.47 -5.71 -8.96
C ARG A 76 -17.17 -5.05 -7.78
N LEU A 77 -16.74 -5.32 -6.55
CA LEU A 77 -17.24 -4.63 -5.35
C LEU A 77 -16.83 -3.16 -5.32
N LEU A 78 -15.65 -2.78 -5.85
CA LEU A 78 -15.17 -1.40 -5.89
C LEU A 78 -15.72 -0.60 -7.09
N THR A 79 -16.05 -1.27 -8.18
CA THR A 79 -16.52 -0.64 -9.44
C THR A 79 -17.66 0.38 -9.26
N PRO A 80 -18.72 0.12 -8.47
CA PRO A 80 -19.82 1.08 -8.29
C PRO A 80 -19.35 2.40 -7.67
N LEU A 81 -18.44 2.32 -6.69
CA LEU A 81 -17.85 3.48 -6.03
C LEU A 81 -17.04 4.31 -7.04
N PHE A 82 -16.11 3.66 -7.75
CA PHE A 82 -15.22 4.36 -8.69
C PHE A 82 -15.96 4.92 -9.91
N ARG A 83 -17.06 4.29 -10.34
CA ARG A 83 -17.92 4.86 -11.38
C ARG A 83 -18.51 6.21 -10.98
N ARG A 84 -18.73 6.45 -9.67
CA ARG A 84 -19.24 7.72 -9.14
C ARG A 84 -18.13 8.72 -8.85
N LEU A 85 -16.97 8.24 -8.37
CA LEU A 85 -15.83 9.08 -8.07
C LEU A 85 -15.04 9.53 -9.30
N MET A 86 -15.13 8.80 -10.43
CA MET A 86 -14.47 9.11 -11.70
C MET A 86 -15.50 9.35 -12.82
N PRO A 87 -16.30 10.43 -12.75
CA PRO A 87 -17.37 10.68 -13.72
C PRO A 87 -16.87 10.92 -15.15
N GLU A 88 -15.60 11.30 -15.32
CA GLU A 88 -14.96 11.53 -16.62
C GLU A 88 -14.66 10.23 -17.39
N VAL A 89 -14.63 9.08 -16.70
CA VAL A 89 -14.36 7.79 -17.32
C VAL A 89 -15.67 7.21 -17.88
N PRO A 90 -15.79 6.97 -19.20
CA PRO A 90 -17.02 6.45 -19.78
C PRO A 90 -17.44 5.11 -19.19
N PRO A 91 -18.74 4.86 -18.95
CA PRO A 91 -19.22 3.57 -18.49
C PRO A 91 -18.79 2.44 -19.44
N GLY A 92 -18.20 1.37 -18.89
CA GLY A 92 -17.71 0.24 -19.67
C GLY A 92 -16.33 0.42 -20.28
N HIS A 93 -15.68 1.58 -20.12
CA HIS A 93 -14.31 1.77 -20.55
C HIS A 93 -13.34 0.92 -19.71
N PRO A 94 -12.32 0.27 -20.30
CA PRO A 94 -11.39 -0.59 -19.58
C PRO A 94 -10.65 0.10 -18.43
N ALA A 95 -10.44 1.42 -18.49
CA ALA A 95 -9.76 2.18 -17.45
C ALA A 95 -10.36 1.97 -16.05
N LEU A 96 -11.70 1.92 -15.94
CA LEU A 96 -12.36 1.71 -14.65
C LEU A 96 -12.08 0.29 -14.09
N GLY A 97 -12.04 -0.71 -14.97
CA GLY A 97 -11.65 -2.06 -14.61
C GLY A 97 -10.20 -2.13 -14.16
N SER A 98 -9.28 -1.52 -14.90
CA SER A 98 -7.85 -1.48 -14.56
C SER A 98 -7.60 -0.79 -13.21
N VAL A 99 -8.27 0.34 -12.94
CA VAL A 99 -8.20 1.06 -11.65
C VAL A 99 -8.70 0.19 -10.50
N THR A 100 -9.90 -0.39 -10.64
CA THR A 100 -10.52 -1.16 -9.54
C THR A 100 -9.78 -2.47 -9.29
N MET A 101 -9.22 -3.10 -10.33
CA MET A 101 -8.36 -4.27 -10.21
C MET A 101 -7.05 -3.95 -9.48
N ASN A 102 -6.40 -2.82 -9.82
CA ASN A 102 -5.20 -2.40 -9.11
C ASN A 102 -5.47 -2.11 -7.62
N LEU A 103 -6.53 -1.37 -7.31
CA LEU A 103 -6.88 -1.05 -5.92
C LEU A 103 -7.29 -2.30 -5.14
N ALA A 104 -8.00 -3.24 -5.76
CA ALA A 104 -8.30 -4.54 -5.15
C ALA A 104 -7.03 -5.34 -4.83
N ALA A 105 -6.03 -5.32 -5.73
CA ALA A 105 -4.74 -5.95 -5.51
C ALA A 105 -4.00 -5.32 -4.33
N ASN A 106 -3.93 -3.97 -4.26
CA ASN A 106 -3.34 -3.25 -3.12
C ASN A 106 -4.04 -3.58 -1.79
N VAL A 107 -5.38 -3.63 -1.79
CA VAL A 107 -6.15 -3.95 -0.58
C VAL A 107 -5.80 -5.33 -0.02
N LEU A 108 -5.59 -6.30 -0.90
CA LEU A 108 -5.16 -7.65 -0.52
C LEU A 108 -3.64 -7.78 -0.26
N GLY A 109 -2.85 -6.71 -0.47
CA GLY A 109 -1.39 -6.76 -0.32
C GLY A 109 -0.65 -7.46 -1.46
N LEU A 110 -1.25 -7.55 -2.65
CA LEU A 110 -0.62 -8.09 -3.87
C LEU A 110 0.29 -7.04 -4.54
N ASP A 111 1.21 -6.42 -3.80
CA ASP A 111 1.98 -5.25 -4.24
C ASP A 111 2.75 -5.48 -5.57
N ASN A 112 3.26 -6.70 -5.75
CA ASN A 112 3.99 -7.11 -6.95
C ASN A 112 3.10 -7.27 -8.20
N ALA A 113 1.83 -7.63 -8.02
CA ALA A 113 0.85 -7.63 -9.11
C ALA A 113 0.25 -6.22 -9.29
N ALA A 114 0.10 -5.47 -8.22
CA ALA A 114 -0.49 -4.15 -8.25
C ALA A 114 0.32 -3.17 -9.09
N THR A 115 1.65 -3.17 -9.02
CA THR A 115 2.49 -2.23 -9.79
C THR A 115 2.25 -2.30 -11.32
N PRO A 116 2.35 -3.46 -12.01
CA PRO A 116 2.04 -3.55 -13.43
C PRO A 116 0.57 -3.23 -13.74
N MET A 117 -0.37 -3.63 -12.86
CA MET A 117 -1.78 -3.27 -13.00
C MET A 117 -2.02 -1.75 -12.89
N GLY A 118 -1.25 -1.07 -12.03
CA GLY A 118 -1.36 0.36 -11.81
C GLY A 118 -0.77 1.16 -12.97
N LEU A 119 0.34 0.70 -13.54
CA LEU A 119 0.85 1.24 -14.81
C LEU A 119 -0.16 1.06 -15.95
N GLN A 120 -0.83 -0.09 -16.01
CA GLN A 120 -1.88 -0.33 -16.99
C GLN A 120 -3.09 0.60 -16.76
N ALA A 121 -3.55 0.75 -15.52
CA ALA A 121 -4.61 1.70 -15.16
C ALA A 121 -4.27 3.14 -15.55
N MET A 122 -3.04 3.57 -15.26
CA MET A 122 -2.57 4.90 -15.63
C MET A 122 -2.51 5.10 -17.15
N ARG A 123 -2.09 4.07 -17.92
CA ARG A 123 -2.11 4.10 -19.39
C ARG A 123 -3.53 4.18 -19.95
N ASP A 124 -4.46 3.41 -19.39
CA ASP A 124 -5.85 3.42 -19.83
C ASP A 124 -6.55 4.74 -19.50
N LEU A 125 -6.24 5.36 -18.36
CA LEU A 125 -6.68 6.73 -18.03
C LEU A 125 -6.03 7.76 -18.95
N GLN A 126 -4.74 7.60 -19.27
CA GLN A 126 -4.01 8.51 -20.16
C GLN A 126 -4.58 8.52 -21.58
N ARG A 127 -5.15 7.40 -22.07
CA ARG A 127 -5.83 7.36 -23.38
C ARG A 127 -7.07 8.25 -23.45
N LEU A 128 -7.68 8.53 -22.30
CA LEU A 128 -8.82 9.45 -22.18
C LEU A 128 -8.39 10.90 -21.93
N ASN A 129 -7.08 11.15 -21.74
CA ASN A 129 -6.56 12.45 -21.37
C ASN A 129 -6.50 13.38 -22.60
N PRO A 130 -7.25 14.50 -22.62
CA PRO A 130 -7.20 15.46 -23.71
C PRO A 130 -5.87 16.23 -23.79
N ASP A 131 -5.15 16.39 -22.67
CA ASP A 131 -3.81 17.00 -22.62
C ASP A 131 -2.80 16.02 -22.01
N PRO A 132 -1.97 15.35 -22.83
CA PRO A 132 -1.02 14.37 -22.35
C PRO A 132 0.01 14.87 -21.34
N LYS A 133 0.21 16.19 -21.22
CA LYS A 133 1.20 16.79 -20.31
C LYS A 133 0.63 17.12 -18.92
N THR A 134 -0.69 17.11 -18.77
CA THR A 134 -1.39 17.49 -17.54
C THR A 134 -2.20 16.31 -17.03
N ALA A 135 -2.09 15.97 -15.75
CA ALA A 135 -2.85 14.85 -15.19
C ALA A 135 -4.36 15.18 -15.12
N THR A 136 -5.22 14.24 -15.50
CA THR A 136 -6.68 14.38 -15.34
C THR A 136 -7.12 14.12 -13.90
N ASP A 137 -8.35 14.50 -13.58
CA ASP A 137 -8.90 14.29 -12.24
C ASP A 137 -8.96 12.81 -11.86
N ALA A 138 -9.30 11.94 -12.81
CA ALA A 138 -9.28 10.49 -12.60
C ALA A 138 -7.86 9.96 -12.34
N GLN A 139 -6.83 10.50 -13.00
CA GLN A 139 -5.43 10.12 -12.76
C GLN A 139 -4.94 10.57 -11.39
N ILE A 140 -5.27 11.81 -11.00
CA ILE A 140 -4.92 12.37 -9.68
C ILE A 140 -5.58 11.54 -8.58
N LEU A 141 -6.90 11.28 -8.69
CA LEU A 141 -7.63 10.48 -7.73
C LEU A 141 -7.06 9.06 -7.62
N PHE A 142 -6.80 8.41 -8.76
CA PHE A 142 -6.19 7.09 -8.78
C PHE A 142 -4.84 7.06 -8.06
N LEU A 143 -3.97 8.03 -8.36
CA LEU A 143 -2.63 8.10 -7.77
C LEU A 143 -2.70 8.34 -6.26
N VAL A 144 -3.56 9.26 -5.80
CA VAL A 144 -3.74 9.53 -4.36
C VAL A 144 -4.21 8.27 -3.64
N LEU A 145 -5.25 7.62 -4.14
CA LEU A 145 -5.81 6.43 -3.51
C LEU A 145 -4.84 5.23 -3.56
N ASN A 146 -4.10 5.07 -4.65
CA ASN A 146 -3.07 4.03 -4.75
C ASN A 146 -1.94 4.27 -3.72
N THR A 147 -1.54 5.53 -3.52
CA THR A 147 -0.50 5.91 -2.55
C THR A 147 -0.96 5.77 -1.09
N SER A 148 -2.22 6.07 -0.82
CA SER A 148 -2.79 6.03 0.53
C SER A 148 -3.42 4.68 0.90
N SER A 149 -3.43 3.71 -0.02
CA SER A 149 -4.26 2.50 0.01
C SER A 149 -4.23 1.77 1.36
N VAL A 150 -5.40 1.34 1.80
CA VAL A 150 -5.53 0.40 2.91
C VAL A 150 -4.99 -0.95 2.49
N THR A 151 -4.03 -1.50 3.24
CA THR A 151 -3.47 -2.84 2.99
C THR A 151 -3.93 -3.77 4.10
N LEU A 152 -4.79 -4.74 3.77
CA LEU A 152 -5.30 -5.71 4.74
C LEU A 152 -4.24 -6.73 5.13
N ILE A 153 -3.35 -7.11 4.20
CA ILE A 153 -2.34 -8.15 4.45
C ILE A 153 -0.94 -7.55 4.26
N PRO A 154 -0.42 -6.77 5.25
CA PRO A 154 0.85 -6.05 5.12
C PRO A 154 2.07 -6.98 5.39
N VAL A 155 2.14 -8.09 4.66
CA VAL A 155 3.16 -9.14 4.83
C VAL A 155 4.58 -8.58 4.74
N THR A 156 4.82 -7.69 3.79
CA THR A 156 6.14 -7.07 3.56
C THR A 156 6.62 -6.30 4.78
N VAL A 157 5.72 -5.60 5.48
CA VAL A 157 6.04 -4.86 6.71
C VAL A 157 6.35 -5.82 7.86
N PHE A 158 5.56 -6.88 8.04
CA PHE A 158 5.85 -7.91 9.05
C PHE A 158 7.21 -8.57 8.80
N LEU A 159 7.52 -8.84 7.54
CA LEU A 159 8.79 -9.42 7.14
C LEU A 159 9.98 -8.51 7.46
N PHE A 160 9.93 -7.23 7.08
CA PHE A 160 11.00 -6.29 7.43
C PHE A 160 11.21 -6.18 8.94
N ARG A 161 10.12 -6.21 9.72
CA ARG A 161 10.21 -6.22 11.18
C ARG A 161 10.88 -7.50 11.70
N ALA A 162 10.51 -8.67 11.18
CA ALA A 162 11.12 -9.93 11.57
C ALA A 162 12.64 -9.96 11.26
N GLN A 163 13.04 -9.48 10.07
CA GLN A 163 14.45 -9.38 9.68
C GLN A 163 15.25 -8.43 10.57
N GLN A 164 14.64 -7.34 11.02
CA GLN A 164 15.27 -6.39 11.93
C GLN A 164 15.17 -6.80 13.41
N GLY A 165 14.89 -8.08 13.70
CA GLY A 165 14.92 -8.63 15.06
C GLY A 165 13.70 -8.32 15.91
N SER A 166 12.58 -7.91 15.34
CA SER A 166 11.35 -7.67 16.08
C SER A 166 10.85 -8.97 16.72
N SER A 167 10.69 -8.98 18.05
CA SER A 167 10.12 -10.11 18.81
C SER A 167 8.67 -10.41 18.43
N ASP A 168 7.90 -9.39 18.08
CA ASP A 168 6.55 -9.51 17.52
C ASP A 168 6.41 -8.65 16.24
N PRO A 169 6.63 -9.26 15.06
CA PRO A 169 6.52 -8.55 13.80
C PRO A 169 5.09 -8.08 13.47
N THR A 170 4.07 -8.79 13.97
CA THR A 170 2.65 -8.56 13.68
C THR A 170 1.97 -7.56 14.61
N ALA A 171 2.58 -7.20 15.74
CA ALA A 171 2.05 -6.23 16.69
C ALA A 171 1.64 -4.87 16.08
N VAL A 172 2.19 -4.50 14.92
CA VAL A 172 1.87 -3.26 14.20
C VAL A 172 0.67 -3.36 13.25
N PHE A 173 0.05 -4.53 13.12
CA PHE A 173 -1.06 -4.76 12.19
C PHE A 173 -2.17 -3.72 12.32
N LEU A 174 -2.64 -3.52 13.56
CA LEU A 174 -3.77 -2.64 13.81
C LEU A 174 -3.42 -1.15 13.66
N PRO A 175 -2.26 -0.66 14.15
CA PRO A 175 -1.74 0.66 13.77
C PRO A 175 -1.67 0.88 12.26
N ILE A 176 -1.20 -0.10 11.47
CA ILE A 176 -1.13 -0.01 10.00
C ILE A 176 -2.54 0.14 9.42
N LEU A 177 -3.49 -0.70 9.85
CA LEU A 177 -4.86 -0.66 9.35
C LEU A 177 -5.52 0.70 9.63
N ILE A 178 -5.35 1.24 10.83
CA ILE A 178 -5.91 2.55 11.22
C ILE A 178 -5.22 3.69 10.44
N ALA A 179 -3.89 3.67 10.37
CA ALA A 179 -3.13 4.73 9.72
C ALA A 179 -3.42 4.80 8.20
N THR A 180 -3.45 3.66 7.52
CA THR A 180 -3.76 3.58 6.09
C THR A 180 -5.22 3.91 5.80
N SER A 181 -6.14 3.50 6.68
CA SER A 181 -7.55 3.89 6.63
C SER A 181 -7.73 5.40 6.74
N ALA A 182 -7.10 6.02 7.74
CA ALA A 182 -7.13 7.47 7.93
C ALA A 182 -6.49 8.21 6.75
N SER A 183 -5.35 7.71 6.24
CA SER A 183 -4.68 8.25 5.06
C SER A 183 -5.56 8.20 3.81
N THR A 184 -6.23 7.06 3.56
CA THR A 184 -7.15 6.91 2.42
C THR A 184 -8.33 7.86 2.53
N VAL A 185 -8.95 7.98 3.70
CA VAL A 185 -10.06 8.92 3.90
C VAL A 185 -9.59 10.36 3.72
N ALA A 186 -8.48 10.74 4.34
CA ALA A 186 -7.93 12.09 4.21
C ALA A 186 -7.58 12.42 2.75
N GLY A 187 -6.95 11.50 2.02
CA GLY A 187 -6.62 11.64 0.60
C GLY A 187 -7.87 11.79 -0.27
N LEU A 188 -8.88 10.94 -0.07
CA LEU A 188 -10.14 11.00 -0.81
C LEU A 188 -10.90 12.30 -0.54
N LEU A 189 -10.94 12.76 0.72
CA LEU A 189 -11.58 14.03 1.10
C LEU A 189 -10.84 15.23 0.51
N ALA A 190 -9.50 15.23 0.56
CA ALA A 190 -8.70 16.30 0.00
C ALA A 190 -8.89 16.42 -1.53
N VAL A 191 -8.82 15.30 -2.25
CA VAL A 191 -9.06 15.26 -3.70
C VAL A 191 -10.51 15.61 -4.01
N GLY A 192 -11.47 15.05 -3.26
CA GLY A 192 -12.89 15.34 -3.44
C GLY A 192 -13.23 16.81 -3.23
N TRP A 193 -12.57 17.48 -2.28
CA TRP A 193 -12.69 18.92 -2.10
C TRP A 193 -12.07 19.71 -3.27
N ALA A 194 -10.84 19.39 -3.67
CA ALA A 194 -10.13 20.08 -4.75
C ALA A 194 -10.83 19.96 -6.11
N GLN A 195 -11.31 18.75 -6.45
CA GLN A 195 -12.00 18.42 -7.70
C GLN A 195 -13.52 18.66 -7.63
N ARG A 196 -14.05 19.07 -6.47
CA ARG A 196 -15.49 19.25 -6.21
C ARG A 196 -16.33 18.01 -6.53
N LEU A 197 -15.82 16.82 -6.17
CA LEU A 197 -16.52 15.56 -6.34
C LEU A 197 -17.82 15.53 -5.54
N ARG A 198 -18.84 14.85 -6.07
CA ARG A 198 -20.14 14.69 -5.42
C ARG A 198 -20.07 13.57 -4.37
N LEU A 199 -19.35 13.81 -3.27
CA LEU A 199 -19.22 12.84 -2.16
C LEU A 199 -20.56 12.54 -1.46
N TRP A 200 -21.57 13.37 -1.69
CA TRP A 200 -22.95 13.19 -1.23
C TRP A 200 -23.79 12.24 -2.11
N ASP A 201 -23.21 11.65 -3.17
CA ASP A 201 -23.90 10.63 -3.95
C ASP A 201 -24.27 9.43 -3.05
N PRO A 202 -25.51 8.90 -3.12
CA PRO A 202 -25.97 7.82 -2.24
C PRO A 202 -25.08 6.58 -2.26
N VAL A 203 -24.48 6.26 -3.42
CA VAL A 203 -23.56 5.12 -3.52
C VAL A 203 -22.29 5.44 -2.75
N VAL A 204 -21.68 6.61 -2.97
CA VAL A 204 -20.45 7.03 -2.27
C VAL A 204 -20.68 7.04 -0.76
N LEU A 205 -21.78 7.65 -0.30
CA LEU A 205 -22.18 7.66 1.10
C LEU A 205 -22.37 6.25 1.66
N ALA A 206 -22.95 5.32 0.91
CA ALA A 206 -23.09 3.93 1.38
C ALA A 206 -21.73 3.27 1.65
N TYR A 207 -20.73 3.46 0.78
CA TYR A 207 -19.37 2.95 1.05
C TYR A 207 -18.72 3.64 2.25
N PHE A 208 -18.86 4.96 2.37
CA PHE A 208 -18.36 5.70 3.54
C PHE A 208 -19.03 5.23 4.83
N MET A 209 -20.33 4.95 4.82
CA MET A 209 -21.07 4.44 5.97
C MET A 209 -20.62 3.04 6.37
N VAL A 210 -20.44 2.13 5.40
CA VAL A 210 -19.88 0.80 5.68
C VAL A 210 -18.48 0.91 6.27
N PHE A 211 -17.63 1.74 5.68
CA PHE A 211 -16.28 1.97 6.17
C PHE A 211 -16.25 2.59 7.57
N ALA A 212 -17.07 3.62 7.82
CA ALA A 212 -17.20 4.26 9.12
C ALA A 212 -17.77 3.30 10.17
N ALA A 213 -18.72 2.43 9.81
CA ALA A 213 -19.25 1.41 10.71
C ALA A 213 -18.17 0.39 11.09
N LEU A 214 -17.35 -0.06 10.14
CA LEU A 214 -16.21 -0.96 10.41
C LEU A 214 -15.15 -0.28 11.29
N ALA A 215 -14.80 0.96 10.99
CA ALA A 215 -13.84 1.74 11.79
C ALA A 215 -14.35 2.02 13.20
N ALA A 216 -15.65 2.34 13.35
CA ALA A 216 -16.28 2.55 14.64
C ALA A 216 -16.36 1.25 15.45
N ALA A 217 -16.74 0.12 14.83
CA ALA A 217 -16.75 -1.20 15.48
C ALA A 217 -15.35 -1.61 15.94
N LEU A 218 -14.33 -1.36 15.12
CA LEU A 218 -12.94 -1.59 15.49
C LEU A 218 -12.50 -0.66 16.63
N GLY A 219 -12.86 0.63 16.57
CA GLY A 219 -12.53 1.62 17.59
C GLY A 219 -13.20 1.35 18.94
N THR A 220 -14.47 0.95 18.96
CA THR A 220 -15.18 0.57 20.19
C THR A 220 -14.63 -0.72 20.77
N TRP A 221 -14.33 -1.70 19.92
CA TRP A 221 -13.67 -2.94 20.34
C TRP A 221 -12.30 -2.64 20.98
N LEU A 222 -11.52 -1.73 20.39
CA LEU A 222 -10.22 -1.32 20.92
C LEU A 222 -10.31 -0.51 22.21
N GLY A 223 -11.25 0.43 22.28
CA GLY A 223 -11.43 1.29 23.45
C GLY A 223 -11.87 0.54 24.71
N GLY A 224 -12.42 -0.68 24.55
CA GLY A 224 -12.73 -1.57 25.66
C GLY A 224 -11.56 -2.39 26.18
N LEU A 225 -10.36 -2.26 25.58
CA LEU A 225 -9.19 -3.07 25.93
C LEU A 225 -8.24 -2.33 26.87
N PRO A 226 -7.61 -3.05 27.83
CA PRO A 226 -6.47 -2.53 28.56
C PRO A 226 -5.30 -2.22 27.59
N PRO A 227 -4.56 -1.12 27.77
CA PRO A 227 -3.43 -0.77 26.91
C PRO A 227 -2.37 -1.86 26.78
N GLU A 228 -2.15 -2.64 27.84
CA GLU A 228 -1.22 -3.75 27.90
C GLU A 228 -1.59 -4.92 26.96
N ASP A 229 -2.88 -5.08 26.64
CA ASP A 229 -3.38 -6.15 25.77
C ASP A 229 -3.29 -5.78 24.29
N LEU A 230 -3.17 -4.50 23.95
CA LEU A 230 -3.30 -4.02 22.57
C LEU A 230 -2.28 -4.66 21.64
N ALA A 231 -1.02 -4.82 22.09
CA ALA A 231 0.03 -5.45 21.30
C ALA A 231 -0.29 -6.93 21.03
N ALA A 232 -0.66 -7.69 22.06
CA ALA A 232 -0.99 -9.11 21.95
C ALA A 232 -2.22 -9.34 21.05
N ARG A 233 -3.25 -8.49 21.13
CA ARG A 233 -4.45 -8.62 20.28
C ARG A 233 -4.20 -8.17 18.84
N SER A 234 -3.41 -7.12 18.63
CA SER A 234 -2.98 -6.70 17.30
C SER A 234 -2.20 -7.83 16.62
N SER A 235 -1.30 -8.47 17.37
CA SER A 235 -0.54 -9.63 16.92
C SER A 235 -1.43 -10.82 16.58
N LEU A 236 -2.36 -11.19 17.46
CA LEU A 236 -3.30 -12.29 17.23
C LEU A 236 -4.13 -12.05 15.96
N LEU A 237 -4.70 -10.84 15.80
CA LEU A 237 -5.46 -10.49 14.61
C LEU A 237 -4.61 -10.53 13.33
N GLY A 238 -3.39 -9.97 13.38
CA GLY A 238 -2.47 -10.01 12.25
C GLY A 238 -2.15 -11.44 11.82
N ASN A 239 -1.79 -12.32 12.77
CA ASN A 239 -1.48 -13.72 12.50
C ASN A 239 -2.70 -14.50 11.99
N LEU A 240 -3.86 -14.32 12.62
CA LEU A 240 -5.10 -14.97 12.17
C LEU A 240 -5.49 -14.54 10.77
N LEU A 241 -5.39 -13.24 10.46
CA LEU A 241 -5.70 -12.72 9.13
C LEU A 241 -4.74 -13.27 8.08
N VAL A 242 -3.45 -13.27 8.36
CA VAL A 242 -2.41 -13.84 7.47
C VAL A 242 -2.70 -15.31 7.20
N PHE A 243 -2.96 -16.10 8.25
CA PHE A 243 -3.24 -17.53 8.10
C PHE A 243 -4.57 -17.80 7.37
N ALA A 244 -5.63 -17.06 7.70
CA ALA A 244 -6.92 -17.15 7.03
C ALA A 244 -6.80 -16.77 5.54
N ALA A 245 -5.96 -15.79 5.20
CA ALA A 245 -5.70 -15.42 3.81
C ALA A 245 -5.01 -16.55 3.05
N VAL A 246 -3.98 -17.18 3.63
CA VAL A 246 -3.31 -18.35 3.04
C VAL A 246 -4.33 -19.45 2.73
N LEU A 247 -5.13 -19.84 3.72
CA LEU A 247 -6.16 -20.87 3.55
C LEU A 247 -7.22 -20.45 2.52
N GLY A 248 -7.65 -19.19 2.55
CA GLY A 248 -8.63 -18.65 1.61
C GLY A 248 -8.13 -18.67 0.17
N PHE A 249 -6.87 -18.29 -0.07
CA PHE A 249 -6.26 -18.33 -1.39
C PHE A 249 -6.15 -19.76 -1.92
N LEU A 250 -5.67 -20.70 -1.09
CA LEU A 250 -5.56 -22.11 -1.47
C LEU A 250 -6.93 -22.74 -1.74
N ALA A 251 -7.92 -22.50 -0.88
CA ALA A 251 -9.28 -22.99 -1.06
C ALA A 251 -9.92 -22.42 -2.33
N ALA A 252 -9.76 -21.12 -2.59
CA ALA A 252 -10.25 -20.50 -3.81
C ALA A 252 -9.59 -21.07 -5.07
N GLY A 253 -8.28 -21.39 -5.00
CA GLY A 253 -7.56 -22.06 -6.08
C GLY A 253 -8.08 -23.47 -6.35
N ALA A 254 -8.25 -24.27 -5.29
CA ALA A 254 -8.77 -25.63 -5.39
C ALA A 254 -10.21 -25.67 -5.95
N LEU A 255 -11.09 -24.80 -5.48
CA LEU A 255 -12.48 -24.69 -5.97
C LEU A 255 -12.57 -24.28 -7.44
N ARG A 256 -11.54 -23.61 -7.97
CA ARG A 256 -11.44 -23.18 -9.36
C ARG A 256 -10.74 -24.20 -10.26
N GLY A 257 -10.31 -25.34 -9.72
CA GLY A 257 -9.57 -26.36 -10.46
C GLY A 257 -8.25 -25.83 -11.02
N LEU A 258 -7.60 -24.91 -10.31
CA LEU A 258 -6.25 -24.50 -10.68
C LEU A 258 -5.29 -25.64 -10.31
N ASP A 259 -4.42 -26.03 -11.23
CA ASP A 259 -3.26 -26.85 -10.91
C ASP A 259 -2.33 -26.00 -10.02
N THR A 260 -2.48 -26.15 -8.70
CA THR A 260 -1.74 -25.42 -7.66
C THR A 260 -0.34 -26.00 -7.46
#